data_AF-A0A653CCL3-F1
#
_entry.id   AF-A0A653CCL3-F1
#
_cell.length_a   1.000
_cell.length_b   1.000
_cell.length_c   1.000
_cell.angle_alpha   90.00
_cell.angle_beta   90.00
_cell.angle_gamma   90.00
#
_symmetry.space_group_name_H-M   'P 1'
#
loop_
_entity.id
_entity.type
_entity.pdbx_description
1 polymer ?
#
loop_
_entity_poly.entity_id
_entity_poly.type
_entity_poly.pdbx_seq_one_letter_code
_entity_poly.pdbx_strand_id
1 'polypeptide(L)'
;MLQLFPLRTQESLSQLEAFLNNSDNMVALAKELSKMGGDSAKELAKKILYRCLTNELGQEFSWEGAKGKRPFKNLLLSQAVLKAVRFNKRTCQTDEDETIKTVKLWLVRAKDRVKNSLMKQEK
;
A
#
# COMPACT_ATOMS: atom_id res chain seq x y z
N MET A 1 -12.87 9.26 -4.37
CA MET A 1 -12.24 8.11 -3.69
C MET A 1 -10.81 8.41 -3.22
N LEU A 2 -9.92 8.93 -4.07
CA LEU A 2 -8.53 9.28 -3.65
C LEU A 2 -8.40 10.41 -2.60
N GLN A 3 -9.49 11.11 -2.28
CA GLN A 3 -9.50 12.18 -1.27
C GLN A 3 -9.33 11.67 0.17
N LEU A 4 -9.59 10.37 0.42
CA LEU A 4 -9.38 9.73 1.72
C LEU A 4 -7.91 9.36 1.99
N PHE A 5 -7.07 9.47 0.96
CA PHE A 5 -5.67 9.10 1.06
C PHE A 5 -4.78 10.34 1.26
N PRO A 6 -3.69 10.23 2.05
CA PRO A 6 -3.19 8.99 2.68
C PRO A 6 -3.92 8.66 3.98
N LEU A 7 -4.09 7.35 4.26
CA LEU A 7 -4.60 6.85 5.53
C LEU A 7 -3.57 7.08 6.64
N ARG A 8 -4.04 7.60 7.77
CA ARG A 8 -3.22 8.02 8.91
C ARG A 8 -3.50 7.22 10.17
N THR A 9 -4.72 6.70 10.29
CA THR A 9 -5.20 6.05 11.52
C THR A 9 -5.78 4.68 11.22
N GLN A 10 -5.87 3.85 12.25
CA GLN A 10 -6.54 2.54 12.16
C GLN A 10 -8.01 2.68 11.78
N GLU A 11 -8.70 3.70 12.28
CA GLU A 11 -10.09 3.97 11.92
C GLU A 11 -10.26 4.25 10.42
N SER A 12 -9.40 5.10 9.84
CA SER A 12 -9.44 5.39 8.40
C SER A 12 -9.16 4.14 7.55
N LEU A 13 -8.30 3.24 8.05
CA LEU A 13 -8.04 1.95 7.42
C LEU A 13 -9.27 1.04 7.52
N SER A 14 -9.90 0.91 8.69
CA SER A 14 -11.11 0.10 8.88
C SER A 14 -12.27 0.57 7.99
N GLN A 15 -12.44 1.88 7.82
CA GLN A 15 -13.44 2.43 6.90
C GLN A 15 -13.17 2.04 5.44
N LEU A 16 -11.89 2.09 5.03
CA LEU A 16 -11.50 1.62 3.70
C LEU A 16 -11.75 0.12 3.54
N GLU A 17 -11.40 -0.70 4.52
CA GLU A 17 -11.61 -2.15 4.48
C GLU A 17 -13.11 -2.49 4.36
N ALA A 18 -13.98 -1.80 5.11
CA ALA A 18 -15.42 -1.96 4.98
C ALA A 18 -15.93 -1.56 3.57
N PHE A 19 -15.40 -0.48 3.01
CA PHE A 19 -15.72 -0.04 1.65
C PHE A 19 -15.29 -1.06 0.59
N LEU A 20 -14.09 -1.63 0.74
CA LEU A 20 -13.50 -2.61 -0.18
C LEU A 20 -14.12 -4.01 -0.07
N ASN A 21 -14.95 -4.26 0.94
CA ASN A 21 -15.67 -5.52 1.07
C ASN A 21 -16.70 -5.73 -0.06
N ASN A 22 -17.09 -4.65 -0.75
CA ASN A 22 -17.85 -4.72 -1.98
C ASN A 22 -16.92 -4.89 -3.19
N SER A 23 -17.21 -5.86 -4.05
CA SER A 23 -16.37 -6.22 -5.21
C SER A 23 -16.25 -5.08 -6.24
N ASP A 24 -17.30 -4.31 -6.47
CA ASP A 24 -17.28 -3.21 -7.44
C ASP A 24 -16.39 -2.08 -6.94
N ASN A 25 -16.46 -1.80 -5.63
CA ASN A 25 -15.58 -0.85 -4.96
C ASN A 25 -14.11 -1.29 -5.02
N MET A 26 -13.83 -2.58 -4.81
CA MET A 26 -12.49 -3.16 -4.97
C MET A 26 -11.95 -2.96 -6.39
N VAL A 27 -12.74 -3.30 -7.40
CA VAL A 27 -12.36 -3.15 -8.81
C VAL A 27 -12.17 -1.68 -9.16
N ALA A 28 -13.06 -0.80 -8.71
CA ALA A 28 -12.98 0.63 -8.93
C ALA A 28 -11.68 1.21 -8.32
N LEU A 29 -11.38 0.90 -7.05
CA LEU A 29 -10.15 1.37 -6.43
C LEU A 29 -8.92 0.84 -7.16
N ALA A 30 -8.86 -0.46 -7.45
CA ALA A 30 -7.72 -1.06 -8.14
C ALA A 30 -7.48 -0.44 -9.53
N LYS A 31 -8.55 -0.12 -10.27
CA LYS A 31 -8.47 0.59 -11.56
C LYS A 31 -7.98 2.03 -11.40
N GLU A 32 -8.38 2.74 -10.35
CA GLU A 32 -7.86 4.07 -10.07
C GLU A 32 -6.37 4.03 -9.69
N LEU A 33 -5.99 3.07 -8.84
CA LEU A 33 -4.60 2.89 -8.41
C LEU A 33 -3.69 2.48 -9.58
N SER A 34 -4.18 1.68 -10.53
CA SER A 34 -3.39 1.25 -11.69
C SER A 34 -2.98 2.41 -12.60
N LYS A 35 -3.73 3.52 -12.58
CA LYS A 35 -3.46 4.72 -13.39
C LYS A 35 -2.27 5.54 -12.89
N MET A 36 -1.74 5.28 -11.69
CA MET A 36 -0.57 6.02 -11.18
C MET A 36 0.72 5.78 -11.99
N GLY A 37 0.73 4.79 -12.87
CA GLY A 37 1.82 4.52 -13.80
C GLY A 37 3.13 4.12 -13.11
N GLY A 38 4.23 4.24 -13.83
CA GLY A 38 5.49 3.57 -13.51
C GLY A 38 5.85 2.59 -14.62
N ASP A 39 7.14 2.30 -14.73
CA ASP A 39 7.69 1.47 -15.80
C ASP A 39 7.86 0.00 -15.36
N SER A 40 7.60 -0.28 -14.08
CA SER A 40 7.64 -1.63 -13.50
C SER A 40 6.59 -1.82 -12.39
N ALA A 41 6.28 -3.08 -12.08
CA ALA A 41 5.39 -3.44 -10.97
C ALA A 41 5.91 -2.90 -9.64
N LYS A 42 7.22 -2.97 -9.42
CA LYS A 42 7.90 -2.39 -8.26
C LYS A 42 7.62 -0.89 -8.11
N GLU A 43 7.78 -0.11 -9.18
CA GLU A 43 7.53 1.33 -9.11
C GLU A 43 6.07 1.66 -8.86
N LEU A 44 5.17 0.98 -9.57
CA LEU A 44 3.74 1.17 -9.40
C LEU A 44 3.29 0.82 -7.98
N ALA A 45 3.67 -0.36 -7.46
CA ALA A 45 3.36 -0.77 -6.09
C ALA A 45 3.90 0.22 -5.06
N LYS A 46 5.13 0.71 -5.24
CA LYS A 46 5.73 1.72 -4.37
C LYS A 46 4.93 3.03 -4.39
N LYS A 47 4.54 3.52 -5.58
CA LYS A 47 3.70 4.71 -5.74
C LYS A 47 2.34 4.53 -5.07
N ILE A 48 1.72 3.36 -5.24
CA ILE A 48 0.47 2.99 -4.57
C ILE A 48 0.60 3.11 -3.06
N LEU A 49 1.63 2.50 -2.47
CA LEU A 49 1.81 2.51 -1.02
C LEU A 49 2.02 3.93 -0.48
N TYR A 50 2.84 4.76 -1.14
CA TYR A 50 3.01 6.16 -0.75
C TYR A 50 1.74 6.99 -0.92
N ARG A 51 0.88 6.65 -1.89
CA ARG A 51 -0.40 7.32 -2.03
C ARG A 51 -1.34 6.93 -0.90
N CYS A 52 -1.45 5.63 -0.62
CA CYS A 52 -2.49 5.09 0.25
C CYS A 52 -2.16 5.20 1.75
N LEU A 53 -0.89 5.09 2.14
CA LEU A 53 -0.51 4.96 3.55
C LEU A 53 0.55 6.00 3.92
N THR A 54 0.37 6.57 5.11
CA THR A 54 1.47 7.28 5.78
C THR A 54 2.51 6.31 6.33
N ASN A 55 3.71 6.81 6.62
CA ASN A 55 4.77 5.98 7.21
C ASN A 55 4.43 5.62 8.66
N GLU A 56 3.75 6.54 9.35
CA GLU A 56 3.27 6.41 10.72
C GLU A 56 2.31 5.24 10.86
N LEU A 57 1.36 5.11 9.93
CA LEU A 57 0.45 3.96 9.87
C LEU A 57 1.17 2.71 9.34
N GLY A 58 1.97 2.86 8.27
CA GLY A 58 2.63 1.75 7.60
C GLY A 58 3.63 1.00 8.49
N GLN A 59 4.28 1.66 9.45
CA GLN A 59 5.22 1.01 10.35
C GLN A 59 4.56 0.02 11.32
N GLU A 60 3.24 0.12 11.54
CA GLU A 60 2.45 -0.78 12.39
C GLU A 60 2.23 -2.16 11.74
N PHE A 61 2.62 -2.30 10.47
CA PHE A 61 2.43 -3.51 9.68
C PHE A 61 3.74 -4.13 9.22
N SER A 62 3.71 -5.44 9.02
CA SER A 62 4.63 -6.16 8.14
C SER A 62 3.80 -7.10 7.27
N TRP A 63 4.35 -7.59 6.17
CA TRP A 63 3.57 -8.47 5.30
C TRP A 63 3.05 -9.72 6.04
N GLU A 64 3.92 -10.40 6.78
CA GLU A 64 3.57 -11.62 7.51
C GLU A 64 2.98 -11.36 8.92
N GLY A 65 3.13 -10.16 9.48
CA GLY A 65 2.78 -9.87 10.87
C GLY A 65 3.88 -10.22 11.89
N ALA A 66 5.15 -10.21 11.46
CA ALA A 66 6.29 -10.51 12.32
C ALA A 66 6.57 -9.40 13.34
N LYS A 67 7.19 -9.78 14.47
CA LYS A 67 7.68 -8.88 15.53
C LYS A 67 6.59 -7.98 16.15
N GLY A 68 5.41 -8.55 16.40
CA GLY A 68 4.28 -7.83 17.01
C GLY A 68 3.56 -6.85 16.09
N LYS A 69 3.91 -6.81 14.80
CA LYS A 69 3.21 -6.00 13.79
C LYS A 69 2.00 -6.76 13.24
N ARG A 70 1.02 -6.04 12.72
CA ARG A 70 -0.14 -6.68 12.07
C ARG A 70 0.20 -7.20 10.66
N PRO A 71 -0.43 -8.30 10.21
CA PRO A 71 -0.21 -8.88 8.88
C PRO A 71 -0.89 -8.05 7.80
N PHE A 72 -0.10 -7.34 7.00
CA PHE A 72 -0.62 -6.52 5.90
C PHE A 72 -1.30 -7.36 4.82
N LYS A 73 -0.82 -8.59 4.59
CA LYS A 73 -1.36 -9.51 3.57
C LYS A 73 -2.83 -9.89 3.79
N ASN A 74 -3.33 -9.69 5.02
CA ASN A 74 -4.71 -10.00 5.37
C ASN A 74 -5.67 -8.83 5.07
N LEU A 75 -5.16 -7.65 4.72
CA LEU A 75 -5.98 -6.47 4.39
C LEU A 75 -6.47 -6.54 2.95
N LEU A 76 -7.70 -6.08 2.71
CA LEU A 76 -8.26 -5.85 1.38
C LEU A 76 -7.47 -4.78 0.63
N LEU A 77 -6.90 -3.79 1.31
CA LEU A 77 -5.96 -2.85 0.71
C LEU A 77 -4.77 -3.57 0.04
N SER A 78 -4.26 -4.66 0.62
CA SER A 78 -3.16 -5.43 0.01
C SER A 78 -3.59 -6.07 -1.31
N GLN A 79 -4.80 -6.62 -1.36
CA GLN A 79 -5.39 -7.17 -2.58
C GLN A 79 -5.63 -6.09 -3.63
N ALA A 80 -6.04 -4.89 -3.21
CA ALA A 80 -6.21 -3.74 -4.11
C ALA A 80 -4.87 -3.35 -4.76
N VAL A 81 -3.75 -3.38 -4.02
CA VAL A 81 -2.41 -3.13 -4.59
C VAL A 81 -2.05 -4.17 -5.65
N LEU A 82 -2.24 -5.47 -5.35
CA LEU A 82 -1.94 -6.55 -6.29
C LEU A 82 -2.80 -6.45 -7.56
N LYS A 83 -4.12 -6.23 -7.40
CA LYS A 83 -5.05 -6.03 -8.53
C LYS A 83 -4.68 -4.80 -9.36
N ALA A 84 -4.25 -3.70 -8.74
CA ALA A 84 -3.84 -2.50 -9.45
C ALA A 84 -2.63 -2.75 -10.36
N VAL A 85 -1.65 -3.53 -9.89
CA VAL A 85 -0.51 -3.96 -10.72
C VAL A 85 -0.98 -4.84 -11.88
N ARG A 86 -1.92 -5.76 -11.65
CA ARG A 86 -2.50 -6.59 -12.71
C ARG A 86 -3.31 -5.80 -13.74
N PHE A 87 -4.04 -4.77 -13.32
CA PHE A 87 -4.84 -3.93 -14.21
C PHE A 87 -4.01 -2.94 -15.02
N ASN A 88 -2.77 -2.66 -14.65
CA ASN A 88 -1.93 -1.79 -15.43
C ASN A 88 -1.33 -2.55 -16.64
N LYS A 89 -1.58 -2.04 -17.85
CA LYS A 89 -1.17 -2.69 -19.11
C LYS A 89 0.35 -2.93 -19.23
N ARG A 90 1.18 -2.14 -18.53
CA ARG A 90 2.65 -2.29 -18.54
C ARG A 90 3.15 -3.34 -17.56
N THR A 91 2.39 -3.65 -16.52
CA THR A 91 2.84 -4.53 -15.42
C THR A 91 1.95 -5.76 -15.24
N CYS A 92 0.98 -5.97 -16.13
CA CYS A 92 -0.02 -7.04 -15.99
C CYS A 92 0.58 -8.45 -16.02
N GLN A 93 1.71 -8.64 -16.69
CA GLN A 93 2.42 -9.91 -16.80
C GLN A 93 3.41 -10.18 -15.65
N THR A 94 3.67 -9.19 -14.78
CA THR A 94 4.66 -9.34 -13.71
C THR A 94 4.16 -10.29 -12.63
N ASP A 95 5.00 -11.19 -12.14
CA ASP A 95 4.64 -12.09 -11.05
C ASP A 95 4.23 -11.33 -9.76
N GLU A 96 3.31 -11.90 -8.98
CA GLU A 96 2.86 -11.25 -7.75
C GLU A 96 3.98 -11.16 -6.71
N ASP A 97 4.93 -12.10 -6.70
CA ASP A 97 6.06 -12.11 -5.76
C ASP A 97 6.91 -10.85 -5.87
N GLU A 98 7.08 -10.29 -7.07
CA GLU A 98 7.83 -9.04 -7.24
C GLU A 98 7.11 -7.88 -6.55
N THR A 99 5.79 -7.83 -6.70
CA THR A 99 4.95 -6.83 -6.05
C THR A 99 4.99 -7.02 -4.53
N ILE A 100 4.82 -8.26 -4.04
CA ILE A 100 4.86 -8.61 -2.62
C ILE A 100 6.22 -8.26 -2.01
N LYS A 101 7.34 -8.58 -2.68
CA LYS A 101 8.70 -8.20 -2.25
C LYS A 101 8.83 -6.68 -2.10
N THR A 102 8.24 -5.93 -3.03
CA THR A 102 8.22 -4.46 -2.97
C THR A 102 7.41 -3.96 -1.78
N VAL A 103 6.21 -4.52 -1.54
CA VAL A 103 5.38 -4.16 -0.38
C VAL A 103 6.09 -4.48 0.93
N LYS A 104 6.68 -5.68 1.05
CA LYS A 104 7.50 -6.11 2.19
C LYS A 104 8.59 -5.09 2.51
N LEU A 105 9.38 -4.71 1.51
CA LEU A 105 10.47 -3.76 1.67
C LEU A 105 9.99 -2.37 2.07
N TRP A 106 8.89 -1.89 1.48
CA TRP A 106 8.31 -0.59 1.82
C TRP A 106 7.84 -0.53 3.27
N LEU A 107 7.15 -1.57 3.76
CA LEU A 107 6.65 -1.66 5.15
C LEU A 107 7.79 -1.75 6.16
N VAL A 108 8.81 -2.57 5.89
CA VAL A 108 9.99 -2.69 6.77
C VAL A 108 10.66 -1.33 6.97
N ARG A 109 10.83 -0.57 5.88
CA ARG A 109 11.48 0.75 5.91
C ARG A 109 10.58 1.88 6.42
N ALA A 110 9.30 1.64 6.71
CA ALA A 110 8.39 2.70 7.15
C ALA A 110 8.87 3.35 8.47
N LYS A 111 9.30 2.53 9.43
CA LYS A 111 9.87 3.01 10.71
C LYS A 111 11.09 3.90 10.50
N ASP A 112 12.01 3.49 9.62
CA ASP A 112 13.20 4.26 9.30
C ASP A 112 12.83 5.60 8.64
N ARG A 113 11.81 5.62 7.77
CA ARG A 113 11.32 6.84 7.14
C ARG A 113 10.74 7.82 8.17
N VAL A 114 9.97 7.34 9.16
CA VAL A 114 9.47 8.18 10.28
C VAL A 114 10.62 8.75 11.11
N LYS A 115 11.58 7.91 11.49
CA LYS A 115 12.76 8.35 12.26
C LYS A 115 13.54 9.44 11.51
N ASN A 116 13.76 9.23 10.21
CA ASN A 116 14.51 10.17 9.37
C ASN A 116 13.76 11.49 9.12
N SER A 117 12.42 11.49 9.13
CA SER A 117 11.66 12.75 8.99
C SER A 117 11.73 13.58 10.27
N LEU A 118 11.69 12.96 11.45
CA LEU A 118 11.82 13.66 12.73
C LEU A 118 13.21 14.30 12.88
N MET A 119 14.28 13.56 12.58
CA MET A 119 15.66 14.06 12.62
C MET A 119 15.95 15.22 11.67
N LYS A 120 15.14 15.39 10.61
CA LYS A 120 15.26 16.51 9.67
C LYS A 120 14.52 17.76 10.16
N GLN A 121 13.53 17.62 11.04
CA GLN A 121 12.78 18.74 11.61
C GLN A 121 13.52 19.37 12.80
N GLU A 122 14.41 18.61 13.44
CA GLU A 122 15.27 19.07 14.54
C GLU A 122 16.55 19.79 14.08
N LYS A 123 16.77 19.92 12.76
CA LYS A 123 17.91 20.61 12.14
C LYS A 123 17.44 21.87 11.43
#